data_AF-A0ABD6B6K8-F1
#
_entry.id   AF-A0ABD6B6K8-F1
#
_cell.length_a   1.000
_cell.length_b   1.000
_cell.length_c   1.000
_cell.angle_alpha   90.00
_cell.angle_beta   90.00
_cell.angle_gamma   90.00
#
_symmetry.space_group_name_H-M   'P 1'
#
loop_
_entity.id
_entity.type
_entity.pdbx_description
1 polymer ?
#
loop_
_entity_poly.entity_id
_entity_poly.type
_entity_poly.pdbx_seq_one_letter_code
_entity_poly.pdbx_strand_id
1 'polypeptide(L)'
;NIGVYFVNYQPYSDGPAFIAAQKRQGGWEAVNDLYDAPPQSAEQVIHPERYGTDPPTEVELEDEHSEDWERIRPESRLDYAEVGQAGVASMFVYPWYAGEQTRGYDAIPNFRDTWFNYTDSGDLSPIDPLNYGFDAAAGWDGDRMHFYQNDAGEGGYVWRLVWDSNAEAAEFREAYEELLTYWGAEPVGEDTYRIADGPFADAFHVSVAGDTVTIVNAPSVGELTEVRSSVDPDVETATPTPAATPAPASETP
;
A
#
# COMPACT_ATOMS: atom_id res chain seq x y z
N ASN A 1 -2.38 16.88 0.77
CA ASN A 1 -2.74 15.45 0.73
C ASN A 1 -2.46 14.89 2.12
N ILE A 2 -3.49 14.38 2.82
CA ILE A 2 -3.38 13.93 4.22
C ILE A 2 -2.66 12.58 4.37
N GLY A 3 -2.74 11.69 3.38
CA GLY A 3 -1.97 10.44 3.39
C GLY A 3 -0.47 10.73 3.36
N VAL A 4 -0.04 11.62 2.44
CA VAL A 4 1.34 12.10 2.38
C VAL A 4 1.77 12.79 3.68
N TYR A 5 0.86 13.46 4.39
CA TYR A 5 1.17 14.04 5.70
C TYR A 5 1.49 12.95 6.72
N PHE A 6 0.70 11.88 6.81
CA PHE A 6 0.96 10.79 7.77
C PHE A 6 2.30 10.11 7.51
N VAL A 7 2.62 9.78 6.26
CA VAL A 7 3.93 9.21 5.90
C VAL A 7 5.09 10.11 6.37
N ASN A 8 4.99 11.42 6.12
CA ASN A 8 6.04 12.36 6.52
C ASN A 8 6.05 12.65 8.03
N TYR A 9 4.93 12.44 8.72
CA TYR A 9 4.79 12.69 10.15
C TYR A 9 5.24 11.50 11.00
N GLN A 10 5.24 10.28 10.45
CA GLN A 10 5.59 9.06 11.17
C GLN A 10 6.90 9.16 11.99
N PRO A 11 8.03 9.68 11.46
CA PRO A 11 9.26 9.79 12.26
C PRO A 11 9.13 10.73 13.48
N TYR A 12 8.21 11.69 13.44
CA TYR A 12 7.91 12.59 14.56
C TYR A 12 6.87 12.04 15.52
N SER A 13 6.00 11.14 15.03
CA SER A 13 5.06 10.40 15.87
C SER A 13 5.80 9.37 16.72
N ASP A 14 6.60 8.51 16.08
CA ASP A 14 7.09 7.29 16.73
C ASP A 14 8.56 7.41 17.15
N GLY A 15 9.30 8.34 16.54
CA GLY A 15 10.69 8.64 16.89
C GLY A 15 10.90 8.96 18.38
N PRO A 16 10.07 9.80 19.04
CA PRO A 16 10.21 10.04 20.48
C PRO A 16 10.01 8.78 21.32
N ALA A 17 9.07 7.90 20.94
CA ALA A 17 8.85 6.60 21.55
C ALA A 17 10.08 5.69 21.42
N PHE A 18 10.63 5.60 20.20
CA PHE A 18 11.84 4.86 19.88
C PHE A 18 13.04 5.35 20.71
N ILE A 19 13.33 6.65 20.72
CA ILE A 19 14.43 7.22 21.51
C ILE A 19 14.21 6.99 23.01
N ALA A 20 12.97 7.09 23.48
CA ALA A 20 12.64 6.78 24.87
C ALA A 20 12.89 5.31 25.20
N ALA A 21 12.60 4.38 24.29
CA ALA A 21 12.89 2.95 24.45
C ALA A 21 14.40 2.68 24.53
N GLN A 22 15.19 3.21 23.59
CA GLN A 22 16.65 3.06 23.59
C GLN A 22 17.28 3.64 24.86
N LYS A 23 16.82 4.83 25.28
CA LYS A 23 17.26 5.43 26.54
C LYS A 23 16.88 4.61 27.77
N ARG A 24 15.71 3.97 27.81
CA ARG A 24 15.32 3.07 28.92
C ARG A 24 16.23 1.84 28.98
N GLN A 25 16.66 1.32 27.84
CA GLN A 25 17.46 0.10 27.75
C GLN A 25 18.94 0.33 28.11
N GLY A 26 19.57 1.37 27.56
CA GLY A 26 21.01 1.60 27.71
C GLY A 26 21.41 3.04 28.06
N GLY A 27 20.46 3.88 28.45
CA GLY A 27 20.74 5.28 28.80
C GLY A 27 21.10 6.13 27.58
N TRP A 28 21.81 7.24 27.81
CA TRP A 28 22.23 8.14 26.74
C TRP A 28 23.33 7.57 25.85
N GLU A 29 24.08 6.58 26.33
CA GLU A 29 25.09 5.87 25.52
C GLU A 29 24.40 5.13 24.37
N ALA A 30 23.38 4.31 24.66
CA ALA A 30 22.59 3.64 23.62
C ALA A 30 21.93 4.61 22.63
N VAL A 31 21.51 5.80 23.08
CA VAL A 31 20.99 6.84 22.17
C VAL A 31 22.08 7.42 21.28
N ASN A 32 23.30 7.59 21.80
CA ASN A 32 24.42 8.07 20.99
C ASN A 32 24.86 7.01 19.97
N ASP A 33 24.80 5.72 20.31
CA ASP A 33 25.15 4.63 19.41
C ASP A 33 24.26 4.59 18.15
N LEU A 34 23.04 5.15 18.21
CA LEU A 34 22.14 5.28 17.06
C LEU A 34 22.70 6.18 15.94
N TYR A 35 23.66 7.06 16.24
CA TYR A 35 24.31 7.86 15.19
C TYR A 35 25.24 7.01 14.31
N ASP A 36 25.80 5.94 14.87
CA ASP A 36 26.66 5.00 14.15
C ASP A 36 25.86 3.81 13.59
N ALA A 37 24.72 3.48 14.21
CA ALA A 37 23.77 2.47 13.76
C ALA A 37 22.35 3.05 13.77
N PRO A 38 21.90 3.76 12.73
CA PRO A 38 20.51 4.20 12.67
C PRO A 38 19.57 2.99 12.44
N PRO A 39 18.28 3.11 12.79
CA PRO A 39 17.28 2.13 12.37
C PRO A 39 17.27 1.99 10.84
N GLN A 40 17.11 0.75 10.38
CA GLN A 40 17.20 0.36 8.97
C GLN A 40 15.83 0.38 8.26
N SER A 41 14.73 0.39 9.03
CA SER A 41 13.36 0.42 8.51
C SER A 41 12.49 1.35 9.34
N ALA A 42 11.38 1.83 8.77
CA ALA A 42 10.35 2.55 9.53
C ALA A 42 9.76 1.67 10.64
N GLU A 43 9.67 0.37 10.37
CA GLU A 43 9.15 -0.64 11.28
C GLU A 43 9.99 -0.77 12.55
N GLN A 44 11.33 -0.70 12.48
CA GLN A 44 12.16 -0.62 13.69
C GLN A 44 11.94 0.64 14.54
N VAL A 45 11.42 1.72 13.95
CA VAL A 45 11.04 2.94 14.68
C VAL A 45 9.66 2.79 15.31
N ILE A 46 8.72 2.15 14.59
CA ILE A 46 7.35 1.86 15.04
C ILE A 46 7.36 0.80 16.15
N HIS A 47 8.24 -0.20 16.05
CA HIS A 47 8.40 -1.34 16.96
C HIS A 47 9.84 -1.37 17.52
N PRO A 48 10.16 -0.54 18.54
CA PRO A 48 11.53 -0.37 19.03
C PRO A 48 12.22 -1.65 19.52
N GLU A 49 11.45 -2.67 19.90
CA GLU A 49 11.92 -4.01 20.27
C GLU A 49 12.52 -4.81 19.12
N ARG A 50 12.22 -4.45 17.86
CA ARG A 50 12.77 -5.07 16.64
C ARG A 50 14.12 -4.49 16.24
N TYR A 51 14.47 -3.32 16.76
CA TYR A 51 15.72 -2.65 16.41
C TYR A 51 16.95 -3.48 16.79
N GLY A 52 17.77 -3.80 15.78
CA GLY A 52 18.99 -4.59 15.92
C GLY A 52 18.75 -6.11 15.99
N THR A 53 17.50 -6.57 15.99
CA THR A 53 17.13 -7.99 15.96
C THR A 53 16.43 -8.40 14.68
N ASP A 54 15.74 -7.47 14.03
CA ASP A 54 14.91 -7.73 12.87
C ASP A 54 15.28 -6.76 11.73
N PRO A 55 16.27 -7.11 10.87
CA PRO A 55 16.61 -6.28 9.72
C PRO A 55 15.53 -6.41 8.63
N PRO A 56 15.22 -5.31 7.89
CA PRO A 56 14.22 -5.37 6.84
C PRO A 56 14.59 -6.39 5.76
N THR A 57 13.60 -7.10 5.23
CA THR A 57 13.78 -8.00 4.09
C THR A 57 14.01 -7.24 2.79
N GLU A 58 15.07 -7.61 2.06
CA GLU A 58 15.30 -7.14 0.70
C GLU A 58 14.28 -7.78 -0.26
N VAL A 59 13.34 -6.97 -0.77
CA VAL A 59 12.29 -7.43 -1.66
C VAL A 59 12.74 -7.30 -3.12
N GLU A 60 12.87 -8.44 -3.79
CA GLU A 60 13.13 -8.49 -5.23
C GLU A 60 11.83 -8.43 -6.02
N LEU A 61 11.84 -7.64 -7.11
CA LEU A 61 10.73 -7.52 -8.03
C LEU A 61 11.27 -7.59 -9.45
N GLU A 62 10.90 -8.64 -10.18
CA GLU A 62 11.28 -8.80 -11.58
C GLU A 62 10.54 -7.79 -12.46
N ASP A 63 11.24 -7.32 -13.49
CA ASP A 63 10.67 -6.47 -14.53
C ASP A 63 10.02 -7.37 -15.59
N GLU A 64 8.69 -7.39 -15.59
CA GLU A 64 7.86 -8.17 -16.48
C GLU A 64 6.79 -7.25 -17.05
N HIS A 65 6.64 -7.22 -18.37
CA HIS A 65 5.56 -6.47 -19.04
C HIS A 65 5.44 -6.91 -20.50
N SER A 66 4.31 -6.61 -21.14
CA SER A 66 4.13 -6.76 -22.59
C SER A 66 4.90 -5.68 -23.36
N GLU A 67 4.91 -5.79 -24.70
CA GLU A 67 5.61 -4.83 -25.55
C GLU A 67 4.99 -3.42 -25.58
N ASP A 68 3.73 -3.29 -25.18
CA ASP A 68 2.99 -2.02 -25.19
C ASP A 68 3.17 -1.20 -23.89
N TRP A 69 3.85 -1.77 -22.90
CA TRP A 69 4.15 -1.14 -21.61
C TRP A 69 5.66 -1.03 -21.42
N GLU A 70 6.12 0.01 -20.73
CA GLU A 70 7.52 0.17 -20.36
C GLU A 70 7.66 0.57 -18.89
N ARG A 71 8.61 -0.06 -18.19
CA ARG A 71 8.96 0.33 -16.82
C ARG A 71 9.62 1.71 -16.79
N ILE A 72 9.06 2.60 -15.96
CA ILE A 72 9.57 3.95 -15.73
C ILE A 72 10.85 3.90 -14.90
N ARG A 73 11.95 4.43 -15.46
CA ARG A 73 13.28 4.49 -14.82
C ARG A 73 13.83 5.91 -14.79
N PRO A 74 13.60 6.67 -13.71
CA PRO A 74 14.12 8.03 -13.58
C PRO A 74 15.64 8.04 -13.38
N GLU A 75 16.34 9.00 -13.98
CA GLU A 75 17.81 9.09 -13.89
C GLU A 75 18.32 9.55 -12.51
N SER A 76 17.50 10.28 -11.74
CA SER A 76 17.95 11.01 -10.54
C SER A 76 17.50 10.38 -9.22
N ARG A 77 16.86 9.22 -9.24
CA ARG A 77 16.39 8.48 -8.06
C ARG A 77 16.39 6.98 -8.35
N LEU A 78 16.14 6.18 -7.33
CA LEU A 78 15.93 4.74 -7.50
C LEU A 78 14.80 4.48 -8.51
N ASP A 79 15.00 3.45 -9.33
CA ASP A 79 14.05 3.01 -10.36
C ASP A 79 12.91 2.16 -9.80
N TYR A 80 12.86 2.01 -8.48
CA TYR A 80 11.77 1.46 -7.70
C TYR A 80 11.38 2.44 -6.59
N ALA A 81 10.21 2.21 -5.98
CA ALA A 81 9.79 2.88 -4.76
C ALA A 81 9.64 1.87 -3.62
N GLU A 82 9.82 2.37 -2.41
CA GLU A 82 9.52 1.70 -1.14
C GLU A 82 8.58 2.64 -0.39
N VAL A 83 7.44 2.11 0.02
CA VAL A 83 6.39 2.86 0.70
C VAL A 83 6.59 2.80 2.22
N GLY A 84 7.11 1.67 2.71
CA GLY A 84 7.32 1.42 4.14
C GLY A 84 6.01 1.21 4.92
N GLN A 85 6.12 0.62 6.12
CA GLN A 85 4.98 0.41 7.03
C GLN A 85 4.17 1.69 7.26
N ALA A 86 4.83 2.85 7.35
CA ALA A 86 4.18 4.14 7.51
C ALA A 86 3.19 4.46 6.37
N GLY A 87 3.59 4.20 5.12
CA GLY A 87 2.75 4.42 3.95
C GLY A 87 1.65 3.36 3.81
N VAL A 88 1.96 2.11 4.15
CA VAL A 88 0.97 1.02 4.25
C VAL A 88 -0.13 1.41 5.26
N ALA A 89 0.23 1.77 6.49
CA ALA A 89 -0.73 2.23 7.50
C ALA A 89 -1.53 3.46 7.04
N SER A 90 -0.86 4.43 6.42
CA SER A 90 -1.48 5.67 5.96
C SER A 90 -2.58 5.46 4.92
N MET A 91 -2.45 4.45 4.05
CA MET A 91 -3.44 4.20 3.00
C MET A 91 -4.79 3.73 3.58
N PHE A 92 -4.75 2.94 4.65
CA PHE A 92 -5.96 2.48 5.33
C PHE A 92 -6.61 3.57 6.18
N VAL A 93 -5.83 4.55 6.66
CA VAL A 93 -6.33 5.70 7.43
C VAL A 93 -6.96 6.74 6.51
N TYR A 94 -6.47 6.87 5.27
CA TYR A 94 -6.88 7.91 4.32
C TYR A 94 -8.41 8.02 4.09
N PRO A 95 -9.20 6.93 3.97
CA PRO A 95 -10.67 6.96 3.93
C PRO A 95 -11.34 7.86 4.98
N TRP A 96 -10.81 7.90 6.21
CA TRP A 96 -11.36 8.73 7.29
C TRP A 96 -11.23 10.24 7.07
N TYR A 97 -10.39 10.65 6.12
CA TYR A 97 -10.11 12.04 5.78
C TYR A 97 -10.55 12.42 4.37
N ALA A 98 -10.86 11.45 3.50
CA ALA A 98 -11.25 11.68 2.12
C ALA A 98 -12.68 12.24 1.98
N GLY A 99 -13.47 12.25 3.05
CA GLY A 99 -14.75 12.96 3.13
C GLY A 99 -15.99 12.14 2.76
N GLU A 100 -15.84 10.88 2.40
CA GLU A 100 -16.97 9.95 2.22
C GLU A 100 -17.31 9.23 3.53
N GLN A 101 -18.55 8.74 3.62
CA GLN A 101 -19.05 8.10 4.83
C GLN A 101 -18.36 6.73 5.00
N THR A 102 -17.48 6.58 5.99
CA THR A 102 -16.76 5.34 6.32
C THR A 102 -17.65 4.25 6.95
N ARG A 103 -18.97 4.28 6.73
CA ARG A 103 -19.86 3.23 7.24
C ARG A 103 -19.63 1.94 6.46
N GLY A 104 -19.26 0.88 7.16
CA GLY A 104 -18.95 -0.43 6.56
C GLY A 104 -17.53 -0.53 6.02
N TYR A 105 -16.63 0.38 6.41
CA TYR A 105 -15.20 0.24 6.15
C TYR A 105 -14.53 -0.35 7.38
N ASP A 106 -14.23 -1.65 7.33
CA ASP A 106 -13.83 -2.43 8.51
C ASP A 106 -12.32 -2.70 8.59
N ALA A 107 -11.51 -2.20 7.64
CA ALA A 107 -10.04 -2.30 7.70
C ALA A 107 -9.41 -1.57 8.90
N ILE A 108 -10.12 -0.58 9.48
CA ILE A 108 -9.74 0.05 10.74
C ILE A 108 -10.95 0.01 11.70
N PRO A 109 -11.20 -1.14 12.35
CA PRO A 109 -12.33 -1.29 13.25
C PRO A 109 -12.15 -0.34 14.43
N ASN A 110 -13.22 0.34 14.85
CA ASN A 110 -13.14 1.33 15.94
C ASN A 110 -11.95 2.29 15.79
N PHE A 111 -11.96 3.08 14.71
CA PHE A 111 -10.90 4.02 14.33
C PHE A 111 -10.22 4.75 15.49
N ARG A 112 -11.00 5.19 16.49
CA ARG A 112 -10.45 5.91 17.63
C ARG A 112 -9.46 5.07 18.44
N ASP A 113 -9.76 3.80 18.66
CA ASP A 113 -8.96 2.91 19.50
C ASP A 113 -7.86 2.21 18.70
N THR A 114 -8.04 2.09 17.38
CA THR A 114 -7.06 1.45 16.49
C THR A 114 -5.98 2.43 16.01
N TRP A 115 -6.35 3.67 15.65
CA TRP A 115 -5.42 4.64 15.08
C TRP A 115 -4.67 5.50 16.11
N PHE A 116 -5.21 5.65 17.32
CA PHE A 116 -4.61 6.50 18.35
C PHE A 116 -4.09 5.68 19.53
N ASN A 117 -2.87 6.01 19.95
CA ASN A 117 -2.24 5.43 21.14
C ASN A 117 -2.61 6.24 22.39
N TYR A 118 -3.14 5.58 23.41
CA TYR A 118 -3.52 6.21 24.69
C TYR A 118 -2.62 5.74 25.83
N THR A 119 -2.40 6.64 26.78
CA THR A 119 -1.80 6.33 28.08
C THR A 119 -2.75 5.52 28.96
N ASP A 120 -2.24 4.94 30.05
CA ASP A 120 -3.05 4.22 31.05
C ASP A 120 -4.18 5.07 31.67
N SER A 121 -4.05 6.40 31.66
CA SER A 121 -5.10 7.33 32.13
C SER A 121 -6.18 7.61 31.08
N GLY A 122 -6.03 7.10 29.85
CA GLY A 122 -6.95 7.33 28.73
C GLY A 122 -6.67 8.62 27.95
N ASP A 123 -5.58 9.33 28.26
CA ASP A 123 -5.15 10.50 27.50
C ASP A 123 -4.32 10.08 26.28
N LEU A 124 -4.41 10.82 25.17
CA LEU A 124 -3.58 10.57 23.99
C LEU A 124 -2.09 10.62 24.38
N SER A 125 -1.32 9.65 23.91
CA SER A 125 0.10 9.55 24.23
C SER A 125 0.85 10.81 23.74
N PRO A 126 1.63 11.46 24.61
CA PRO A 126 2.34 12.69 24.26
C PRO A 126 3.63 12.45 23.47
N ILE A 127 4.09 11.20 23.37
CA ILE A 127 5.36 10.83 22.73
C ILE A 127 5.19 9.84 21.57
N ASP A 128 3.97 9.32 21.39
CA ASP A 128 3.62 8.31 20.39
C ASP A 128 2.10 8.35 20.19
N PRO A 129 1.53 9.38 19.55
CA PRO A 129 0.08 9.57 19.49
C PRO A 129 -0.63 8.71 18.43
N LEU A 130 0.05 8.28 17.37
CA LEU A 130 -0.54 7.57 16.24
C LEU A 130 0.00 6.15 16.17
N ASN A 131 -0.90 5.18 16.00
CA ASN A 131 -0.52 3.79 15.89
C ASN A 131 -0.30 3.42 14.41
N TYR A 132 0.93 3.47 13.92
CA TYR A 132 1.28 2.98 12.57
C TYR A 132 1.41 1.45 12.48
N GLY A 133 1.35 0.73 13.62
CA GLY A 133 1.54 -0.70 13.71
C GLY A 133 0.26 -1.49 14.00
N PHE A 134 -0.92 -0.94 13.67
CA PHE A 134 -2.18 -1.66 13.80
C PHE A 134 -2.28 -2.83 12.82
N ASP A 135 -3.19 -3.77 13.10
CA ASP A 135 -3.29 -5.10 12.46
C ASP A 135 -3.03 -5.11 10.94
N ALA A 136 -3.71 -4.26 10.16
CA ALA A 136 -3.55 -4.24 8.70
C ALA A 136 -2.15 -3.85 8.18
N ALA A 137 -1.30 -3.28 9.04
CA ALA A 137 0.08 -2.92 8.74
C ALA A 137 1.09 -3.63 9.67
N ALA A 138 0.61 -4.45 10.62
CA ALA A 138 1.45 -5.17 11.56
C ALA A 138 2.23 -6.27 10.84
N GLY A 139 3.51 -6.43 11.20
CA GLY A 139 4.37 -7.45 10.59
C GLY A 139 4.84 -7.13 9.16
N TRP A 140 4.67 -5.90 8.68
CA TRP A 140 5.33 -5.47 7.43
C TRP A 140 6.86 -5.56 7.60
N ASP A 141 7.54 -6.20 6.65
CA ASP A 141 8.99 -6.46 6.71
C ASP A 141 9.75 -5.89 5.49
N GLY A 142 9.05 -5.59 4.41
CA GLY A 142 9.65 -4.95 3.25
C GLY A 142 8.68 -4.74 2.11
N ASP A 143 8.99 -3.81 1.20
CA ASP A 143 8.23 -3.63 -0.03
C ASP A 143 9.09 -3.13 -1.19
N ARG A 144 8.65 -3.45 -2.41
CA ARG A 144 9.22 -2.90 -3.65
C ARG A 144 8.12 -2.64 -4.66
N MET A 145 8.13 -1.45 -5.25
CA MET A 145 7.15 -1.01 -6.22
C MET A 145 7.80 -0.54 -7.52
N HIS A 146 7.32 -1.05 -8.65
CA HIS A 146 7.67 -0.60 -10.00
C HIS A 146 6.47 0.11 -10.64
N PHE A 147 6.76 1.16 -11.41
CA PHE A 147 5.76 1.90 -12.18
C PHE A 147 5.99 1.67 -13.67
N TYR A 148 4.90 1.57 -14.41
CA TYR A 148 4.88 1.32 -15.84
C TYR A 148 4.04 2.38 -16.53
N GLN A 149 4.32 2.61 -17.81
CA GLN A 149 3.53 3.49 -18.65
C GLN A 149 3.37 2.86 -20.04
N ASN A 150 2.19 3.02 -20.64
CA ASN A 150 1.94 2.64 -22.02
C ASN A 150 2.14 3.82 -22.99
N ASP A 151 2.09 3.55 -24.29
CA ASP A 151 2.21 4.56 -25.35
C ASP A 151 1.10 5.64 -25.31
N ALA A 152 -0.06 5.34 -24.72
CA ALA A 152 -1.13 6.30 -24.52
C ALA A 152 -0.88 7.26 -23.34
N GLY A 153 0.18 7.01 -22.56
CA GLY A 153 0.56 7.76 -21.37
C GLY A 153 -0.17 7.34 -20.10
N GLU A 154 -0.93 6.24 -20.14
CA GLU A 154 -1.61 5.67 -18.98
C GLU A 154 -0.59 4.96 -18.09
N GLY A 155 -0.86 4.97 -16.79
CA GLY A 155 0.05 4.43 -15.78
C GLY A 155 -0.46 3.11 -15.22
N GLY A 156 0.48 2.29 -14.76
CA GLY A 156 0.21 1.07 -14.00
C GLY A 156 1.35 0.83 -13.02
N TYR A 157 1.15 -0.09 -12.09
CA TYR A 157 2.21 -0.45 -11.14
C TYR A 157 2.12 -1.91 -10.72
N VAL A 158 3.28 -2.41 -10.27
CA VAL A 158 3.38 -3.66 -9.52
C VAL A 158 4.00 -3.34 -8.18
N TRP A 159 3.34 -3.75 -7.10
CA TRP A 159 3.79 -3.57 -5.74
C TRP A 159 3.88 -4.92 -5.04
N ARG A 160 5.08 -5.29 -4.60
CA ARG A 160 5.34 -6.52 -3.85
C ARG A 160 5.66 -6.16 -2.40
N LEU A 161 4.99 -6.80 -1.46
CA LEU A 161 5.14 -6.61 -0.03
C LEU A 161 5.47 -7.95 0.64
N VAL A 162 6.36 -7.94 1.61
CA VAL A 162 6.73 -9.09 2.44
C VAL A 162 6.33 -8.82 3.88
N TRP A 163 5.87 -9.86 4.55
CA TRP A 163 5.38 -9.85 5.93
C TRP A 163 6.16 -10.86 6.78
N ASP A 164 6.14 -10.68 8.11
CA ASP A 164 6.80 -11.60 9.06
C ASP A 164 6.17 -12.99 9.06
N SER A 165 4.90 -13.10 8.64
CA SER A 165 4.18 -14.35 8.57
C SER A 165 3.09 -14.39 7.50
N ASN A 166 2.72 -15.61 7.11
CA ASN A 166 1.58 -15.86 6.24
C ASN A 166 0.25 -15.33 6.82
N ALA A 167 0.14 -15.21 8.15
CA ALA A 167 -1.08 -14.71 8.78
C ALA A 167 -1.22 -13.20 8.59
N GLU A 168 -0.13 -12.44 8.82
CA GLU A 168 -0.10 -10.98 8.61
C GLU A 168 -0.28 -10.62 7.12
N ALA A 169 0.30 -11.41 6.21
CA ALA A 169 0.06 -11.24 4.77
C ALA A 169 -1.43 -11.42 4.40
N ALA A 170 -2.13 -12.36 5.04
CA ALA A 170 -3.56 -12.57 4.84
C ALA A 170 -4.40 -11.45 5.47
N GLU A 171 -4.04 -10.98 6.66
CA GLU A 171 -4.69 -9.84 7.33
C GLU A 171 -4.60 -8.55 6.47
N PHE A 172 -3.43 -8.28 5.89
CA PHE A 172 -3.28 -7.19 4.92
C PHE A 172 -4.16 -7.38 3.69
N ARG A 173 -4.21 -8.60 3.12
CA ARG A 173 -5.02 -8.89 1.93
C ARG A 173 -6.50 -8.62 2.18
N GLU A 174 -7.01 -9.00 3.34
CA GLU A 174 -8.39 -8.74 3.76
C GLU A 174 -8.64 -7.22 3.92
N ALA A 175 -7.75 -6.52 4.62
CA ALA A 175 -7.86 -5.07 4.79
C ALA A 175 -7.76 -4.31 3.45
N TYR A 176 -6.93 -4.76 2.51
CA TYR A 176 -6.79 -4.14 1.19
C TYR A 176 -8.05 -4.31 0.34
N GLU A 177 -8.74 -5.44 0.46
CA GLU A 177 -10.06 -5.64 -0.18
C GLU A 177 -11.14 -4.73 0.40
N GLU A 178 -11.17 -4.55 1.72
CA GLU A 178 -12.03 -3.56 2.37
C GLU A 178 -11.75 -2.13 1.87
N LEU A 179 -10.47 -1.79 1.66
CA LEU A 179 -10.07 -0.51 1.08
C LEU A 179 -10.53 -0.36 -0.38
N LEU A 180 -10.34 -1.39 -1.21
CA LEU A 180 -10.83 -1.39 -2.59
C LEU A 180 -12.36 -1.26 -2.64
N THR A 181 -13.07 -2.01 -1.80
CA THR A 181 -14.53 -1.98 -1.70
C THR A 181 -15.03 -0.59 -1.27
N TYR A 182 -14.35 0.04 -0.31
CA TYR A 182 -14.65 1.42 0.08
C TYR A 182 -14.56 2.39 -1.11
N TRP A 183 -13.59 2.21 -1.99
CA TRP A 183 -13.45 3.00 -3.22
C TRP A 183 -14.38 2.60 -4.37
N GLY A 184 -15.31 1.66 -4.13
CA GLY A 184 -16.31 1.23 -5.11
C GLY A 184 -15.80 0.12 -6.04
N ALA A 185 -14.83 -0.69 -5.59
CA ALA A 185 -14.42 -1.86 -6.33
C ALA A 185 -15.49 -2.95 -6.31
N GLU A 186 -15.67 -3.61 -7.45
CA GLU A 186 -16.45 -4.84 -7.57
C GLU A 186 -15.52 -6.00 -7.92
N PRO A 187 -15.69 -7.18 -7.31
CA PRO A 187 -14.92 -8.37 -7.68
C PRO A 187 -15.35 -8.85 -9.07
N VAL A 188 -14.36 -9.08 -9.94
CA VAL A 188 -14.56 -9.55 -11.32
C VAL A 188 -13.85 -10.89 -11.60
N GLY A 189 -13.02 -11.35 -10.65
CA GLY A 189 -12.35 -12.65 -10.59
C GLY A 189 -12.07 -13.03 -9.12
N GLU A 190 -11.34 -14.12 -8.86
CA GLU A 190 -11.01 -14.56 -7.50
C GLU A 190 -10.16 -13.51 -6.75
N ASP A 191 -9.10 -13.03 -7.41
CA ASP A 191 -8.18 -12.02 -6.88
C ASP A 191 -8.21 -10.69 -7.64
N THR A 192 -9.23 -10.49 -8.48
CA THR A 192 -9.30 -9.37 -9.42
C THR A 192 -10.50 -8.48 -9.15
N TYR A 193 -10.24 -7.17 -9.07
CA TYR A 193 -11.19 -6.13 -8.68
C TYR A 193 -11.20 -4.99 -9.71
N ARG A 194 -12.35 -4.33 -9.89
CA ARG A 194 -12.51 -3.19 -10.80
C ARG A 194 -13.26 -2.05 -10.12
N ILE A 195 -12.66 -0.85 -10.10
CA ILE A 195 -13.29 0.39 -9.65
C ILE A 195 -13.77 1.20 -10.85
N ALA A 196 -15.05 1.10 -11.24
CA ALA A 196 -15.52 1.61 -12.53
C ALA A 196 -15.22 3.11 -12.79
N ASP A 197 -15.42 3.95 -11.78
CA ASP A 197 -15.37 5.41 -11.89
C ASP A 197 -14.75 6.06 -10.63
N GLY A 198 -14.33 7.33 -10.76
CA GLY A 198 -13.78 8.10 -9.64
C GLY A 198 -12.25 8.26 -9.69
N PRO A 199 -11.66 8.87 -8.66
CA PRO A 199 -10.22 9.18 -8.63
C PRO A 199 -9.32 7.95 -8.48
N PHE A 200 -9.89 6.79 -8.13
CA PHE A 200 -9.20 5.51 -8.00
C PHE A 200 -9.66 4.51 -9.08
N ALA A 201 -10.23 5.00 -10.17
CA ALA A 201 -10.80 4.14 -11.20
C ALA A 201 -9.72 3.39 -11.97
N ASP A 202 -9.54 2.12 -11.64
CA ASP A 202 -8.58 1.19 -12.26
C ASP A 202 -9.04 -0.26 -12.06
N ALA A 203 -8.26 -1.22 -12.54
CA ALA A 203 -8.32 -2.63 -12.16
C ALA A 203 -7.14 -2.98 -11.24
N PHE A 204 -7.38 -3.96 -10.37
CA PHE A 204 -6.41 -4.44 -9.39
C PHE A 204 -6.43 -5.97 -9.36
N HIS A 205 -5.26 -6.59 -9.35
CA HIS A 205 -5.11 -8.01 -9.04
C HIS A 205 -4.24 -8.14 -7.79
N VAL A 206 -4.73 -8.85 -6.77
CA VAL A 206 -4.13 -8.90 -5.44
C VAL A 206 -3.93 -10.36 -5.02
N SER A 207 -2.71 -10.88 -5.22
CA SER A 207 -2.37 -12.27 -4.91
C SER A 207 -1.54 -12.41 -3.65
N VAL A 208 -1.72 -13.52 -2.94
CA VAL A 208 -0.95 -13.89 -1.74
C VAL A 208 -0.23 -15.21 -1.98
N ALA A 209 1.09 -15.23 -1.74
CA ALA A 209 1.93 -16.41 -1.82
C ALA A 209 2.78 -16.53 -0.55
N GLY A 210 2.28 -17.30 0.43
CA GLY A 210 2.93 -17.40 1.74
C GLY A 210 2.83 -16.09 2.51
N ASP A 211 3.99 -15.50 2.81
CA ASP A 211 4.17 -14.22 3.50
C ASP A 211 4.29 -13.03 2.54
N THR A 212 4.09 -13.26 1.24
CA THR A 212 4.25 -12.23 0.22
C THR A 212 2.91 -11.87 -0.39
N VAL A 213 2.64 -10.57 -0.52
CA VAL A 213 1.50 -10.02 -1.25
C VAL A 213 2.00 -9.30 -2.50
N THR A 214 1.36 -9.53 -3.65
CA THR A 214 1.64 -8.80 -4.89
C THR A 214 0.36 -8.14 -5.40
N ILE A 215 0.40 -6.81 -5.53
CA ILE A 215 -0.66 -5.99 -6.12
C ILE A 215 -0.21 -5.55 -7.52
N VAL A 216 -1.03 -5.83 -8.52
CA VAL A 216 -0.88 -5.31 -9.88
C VAL A 216 -2.03 -4.38 -10.18
N ASN A 217 -1.73 -3.20 -10.69
CA ASN A 217 -2.70 -2.17 -11.06
C ASN A 217 -2.50 -1.75 -12.51
N ALA A 218 -3.62 -1.59 -13.21
CA ALA A 218 -3.69 -1.11 -14.58
C ALA A 218 -5.05 -0.42 -14.83
N PRO A 219 -5.20 0.41 -15.88
CA PRO A 219 -6.46 1.09 -16.18
C PRO A 219 -7.65 0.14 -16.39
N SER A 220 -7.40 -1.04 -16.94
CA SER A 220 -8.42 -2.06 -17.19
C SER A 220 -7.98 -3.47 -16.81
N VAL A 221 -8.96 -4.38 -16.67
CA VAL A 221 -8.71 -5.80 -16.32
C VAL A 221 -7.83 -6.49 -17.36
N GLY A 222 -7.99 -6.17 -18.65
CA GLY A 222 -7.18 -6.75 -19.72
C GLY A 222 -5.71 -6.36 -19.61
N GLU A 223 -5.46 -5.11 -19.21
CA GLU A 223 -4.11 -4.56 -19.10
C GLU A 223 -3.35 -5.05 -17.86
N LEU A 224 -4.00 -5.71 -16.89
CA LEU A 224 -3.30 -6.31 -15.75
C LEU A 224 -2.22 -7.31 -16.22
N THR A 225 -2.54 -8.12 -17.22
CA THR A 225 -1.59 -9.08 -17.83
C THR A 225 -0.53 -8.42 -18.70
N GLU A 226 -0.78 -7.19 -19.15
CA GLU A 226 0.17 -6.40 -19.93
C GLU A 226 1.18 -5.70 -19.01
N VAL A 227 0.73 -5.19 -17.87
CA VAL A 227 1.59 -4.63 -16.81
C VAL A 227 2.40 -5.71 -16.11
N ARG A 228 1.87 -6.94 -15.97
CA ARG A 228 2.62 -8.07 -15.41
C ARG A 228 2.19 -9.40 -16.04
N SER A 229 3.04 -9.95 -16.89
CA SER A 229 2.75 -11.16 -17.66
C SER A 229 2.48 -12.43 -16.84
N SER A 230 2.96 -12.49 -15.60
CA SER A 230 2.70 -13.62 -14.69
C SER A 230 1.31 -13.62 -14.06
N VAL A 231 0.52 -12.55 -14.21
CA VAL A 231 -0.83 -12.47 -13.64
C VAL A 231 -1.80 -13.30 -14.48
N ASP A 232 -2.63 -14.08 -13.80
CA ASP A 232 -3.84 -14.64 -14.37
C ASP A 232 -5.04 -13.97 -13.67
N PRO A 233 -5.79 -13.08 -14.35
CA PRO A 233 -6.87 -12.35 -13.71
C PRO A 233 -8.09 -13.24 -13.43
N ASP A 234 -8.12 -14.50 -13.89
CA ASP A 234 -9.23 -15.46 -13.72
C ASP A 234 -10.59 -14.90 -14.17
N VAL A 235 -10.60 -14.04 -15.20
CA VAL A 235 -11.81 -13.46 -15.79
C VAL A 235 -12.06 -14.08 -17.17
N GLU A 236 -13.25 -14.67 -17.39
CA GLU A 236 -13.74 -14.91 -18.74
C GLU A 236 -13.95 -13.55 -19.43
N THR A 237 -12.93 -13.02 -20.10
CA THR A 237 -13.01 -11.75 -20.80
C THR A 237 -14.14 -11.80 -21.84
N ALA A 238 -15.23 -11.08 -21.59
CA ALA A 238 -16.16 -10.74 -22.64
C ALA A 238 -15.45 -9.79 -23.60
N THR A 239 -15.21 -10.24 -24.83
CA THR A 239 -14.64 -9.43 -25.91
C THR A 239 -15.37 -8.09 -26.00
N PRO A 240 -14.67 -6.94 -26.06
CA PRO A 240 -15.32 -5.66 -26.25
C PRO A 240 -16.15 -5.71 -27.53
N THR A 241 -17.46 -5.48 -27.40
CA THR A 241 -18.33 -5.32 -28.57
C THR A 241 -17.90 -4.05 -29.30
N PRO A 242 -17.50 -4.10 -30.58
CA PRO A 242 -17.09 -2.91 -31.30
C PRO A 242 -18.27 -1.93 -31.33
N ALA A 243 -18.03 -0.71 -30.85
CA ALA A 243 -19.01 0.36 -30.88
C ALA A 243 -19.50 0.57 -32.32
N ALA A 244 -20.80 0.41 -32.54
CA ALA A 244 -21.40 0.64 -33.84
C ALA A 244 -21.20 2.11 -34.24
N THR A 245 -20.52 2.33 -35.37
CA THR A 245 -20.40 3.65 -36.00
C THR A 245 -21.80 4.24 -36.26
N PRO A 246 -22.13 5.44 -35.75
CA PRO A 246 -23.41 6.06 -36.06
C PRO A 246 -23.49 6.36 -37.56
N ALA A 247 -24.58 5.92 -38.19
CA ALA A 247 -24.86 6.17 -39.60
C ALA A 247 -25.00 7.68 -39.86
N PRO A 248 -24.55 8.20 -41.02
CA PRO A 248 -24.67 9.61 -41.33
C PRO A 248 -26.15 9.99 -41.47
N ALA A 249 -26.52 11.10 -40.83
CA ALA A 249 -27.87 11.65 -40.91
C ALA A 249 -28.20 12.08 -42.35
N SER A 250 -29.31 11.55 -42.88
CA SER A 250 -29.83 11.96 -44.18
C SER A 250 -30.37 13.39 -44.10
N GLU A 251 -29.67 14.35 -44.71
CA GLU A 251 -30.26 15.63 -45.08
C GLU A 251 -31.35 15.39 -46.13
N THR A 252 -32.56 15.86 -45.84
CA THR A 252 -33.71 15.80 -46.76
C THR A 252 -33.85 17.18 -47.44
N PRO A 253 -34.18 17.25 -48.75
CA PRO A 253 -34.00 18.45 -49.56
C PRO A 253 -35.05 19.55 -49.34
#